data_AF-A0A963IIE4-F1
#
_entry.id   AF-A0A963IIE4-F1
#
_cell.length_a   1.000
_cell.length_b   1.000
_cell.length_c   1.000
_cell.angle_alpha   90.00
_cell.angle_beta   90.00
_cell.angle_gamma   90.00
#
_symmetry.space_group_name_H-M   'P 1'
#
loop_
_entity.id
_entity.type
_entity.pdbx_description
1 polymer ?
#
loop_
_entity_poly.entity_id
_entity_poly.type
_entity_poly.pdbx_seq_one_letter_code
_entity_poly.pdbx_strand_id
1 'polypeptide(L)' 'IDTDYNEESFFVRHAYFLGANDPYRALRTTLKAEIDPEAWATLNSDTSRPFAKPKSGRIAVKVINHLGDEVMKVFRVA' A
#
# COMPACT_ATOMS: atom_id res chain seq x y z
N ILE A 1 -1.33 2.71 1.99
CA ILE A 1 -1.94 4.06 2.04
C ILE A 1 -3.32 3.92 2.64
N ASP A 2 -3.61 4.77 3.62
CA ASP A 2 -4.94 5.01 4.16
C ASP A 2 -5.43 6.37 3.66
N THR A 3 -6.51 6.34 2.86
CA THR A 3 -7.12 7.52 2.24
C THR A 3 -8.23 8.11 3.09
N ASP A 4 -8.50 7.57 4.28
CA ASP A 4 -9.52 8.07 5.21
C ASP A 4 -8.99 8.03 6.66
N TYR A 5 -7.73 8.43 6.81
CA TYR A 5 -7.04 8.33 8.08
C TYR A 5 -7.66 9.26 9.13
N ASN A 6 -8.13 8.67 10.23
CA ASN A 6 -8.82 9.37 11.33
C ASN A 6 -7.87 9.76 12.49
N GLU A 7 -6.56 9.61 12.32
CA GLU A 7 -5.53 9.88 13.35
C GLU A 7 -5.47 8.88 14.52
N GLU A 8 -6.38 7.92 14.60
CA GLU A 8 -6.39 6.91 15.67
C GLU A 8 -5.89 5.54 15.19
N SER A 9 -6.27 5.14 13.98
CA SER A 9 -5.99 3.81 13.46
C SER A 9 -5.69 3.84 11.97
N PHE A 10 -4.72 3.03 11.56
CA PHE A 10 -4.32 2.91 10.16
C PHE A 10 -5.06 1.74 9.51
N PHE A 11 -5.84 2.03 8.46
CA PHE A 11 -6.51 1.00 7.67
C PHE A 11 -5.89 0.93 6.28
N VAL A 12 -5.43 -0.27 5.90
CA VAL A 12 -4.88 -0.49 4.55
C VAL A 12 -6.01 -0.36 3.53
N ARG A 13 -6.02 0.73 2.76
CA ARG A 13 -6.91 0.91 1.61
C ARG A 13 -6.20 0.56 0.31
N HIS A 14 -4.97 1.02 0.17
CA HIS A 14 -4.10 0.69 -0.96
C HIS A 14 -2.79 0.08 -0.43
N ALA A 15 -2.33 -0.99 -1.08
CA ALA A 15 -1.06 -1.63 -0.77
C ALA A 15 -0.22 -1.73 -2.05
N TYR A 16 1.08 -1.52 -1.91
CA TYR A 16 2.04 -1.57 -2.99
C TYR A 16 3.28 -2.32 -2.52
N PHE A 17 3.90 -3.08 -3.41
CA PHE A 17 5.06 -3.90 -3.11
C PHE A 17 6.23 -3.41 -3.96
N LEU A 18 7.13 -2.66 -3.34
CA LEU A 18 8.36 -2.15 -3.95
C LEU A 18 9.53 -2.93 -3.37
N GLY A 19 9.86 -4.08 -3.94
CA GLY A 19 10.83 -4.99 -3.35
C GLY A 19 11.71 -5.69 -4.38
N ALA A 20 13.00 -5.84 -4.04
CA ALA A 20 13.90 -6.78 -4.69
C ALA A 20 13.65 -8.20 -4.12
N ASN A 21 13.81 -9.24 -4.95
CA ASN A 21 13.53 -10.67 -4.67
C ASN A 21 12.07 -11.14 -4.84
N ASP A 22 11.43 -10.80 -5.96
CA ASP A 22 10.22 -11.46 -6.45
C ASP A 22 9.04 -11.46 -5.43
N PRO A 23 8.51 -10.28 -5.08
CA PRO A 23 7.42 -10.16 -4.12
C PRO A 23 6.14 -10.87 -4.56
N TYR A 24 6.03 -11.24 -5.86
CA TYR A 24 4.93 -12.04 -6.41
C TYR A 24 4.89 -13.43 -5.78
N ARG A 25 6.06 -14.07 -5.65
CA ARG A 25 6.16 -15.42 -5.08
C ARG A 25 5.85 -15.44 -3.59
N ALA A 26 6.29 -14.42 -2.85
CA ALA A 26 5.94 -14.24 -1.44
C ALA A 26 4.42 -14.05 -1.28
N LEU A 27 3.82 -13.14 -2.06
CA LEU A 27 2.38 -12.85 -1.97
C LEU A 27 1.52 -14.04 -2.39
N ARG A 28 1.87 -14.75 -3.47
CA ARG A 28 1.20 -15.98 -3.92
C ARG A 28 1.20 -17.05 -2.82
N THR A 29 2.33 -17.18 -2.13
CA THR A 29 2.48 -18.16 -1.04
C THR A 29 1.62 -17.78 0.17
N THR A 30 1.60 -16.49 0.55
CA THR A 30 0.80 -16.00 1.67
C THR A 30 -0.71 -16.06 1.40
N LEU A 31 -1.13 -15.68 0.19
CA LEU A 31 -2.55 -15.66 -0.20
C LEU A 31 -3.08 -17.04 -0.64
N LYS A 32 -2.19 -18.02 -0.88
CA LYS A 32 -2.50 -19.35 -1.41
C LYS A 32 -3.40 -19.33 -2.66
N ALA A 33 -3.30 -18.27 -3.46
CA ALA A 33 -4.11 -18.04 -4.65
C ALA A 33 -3.22 -17.59 -5.80
N GLU A 34 -3.61 -17.91 -7.03
CA GLU A 34 -3.01 -17.27 -8.20
C GLU A 34 -3.42 -15.81 -8.23
N ILE A 35 -2.43 -14.94 -8.35
CA ILE A 35 -2.64 -13.50 -8.46
C ILE A 35 -2.70 -13.20 -9.95
N ASP A 36 -3.77 -12.56 -10.39
CA ASP A 36 -3.91 -12.06 -11.75
C ASP A 36 -2.69 -11.19 -12.12
N PRO A 37 -1.96 -11.47 -13.21
CA PRO A 37 -0.78 -10.70 -13.61
C PRO A 37 -1.05 -9.20 -13.80
N GLU A 38 -2.23 -8.84 -14.28
CA GLU A 38 -2.65 -7.44 -14.45
C GLU A 38 -2.89 -6.78 -13.09
N ALA A 39 -3.57 -7.49 -12.18
CA ALA A 39 -3.74 -7.02 -10.80
C ALA A 39 -2.37 -6.85 -10.10
N TRP A 40 -1.44 -7.78 -10.33
CA TRP A 40 -0.08 -7.72 -9.80
C TRP A 40 0.69 -6.50 -10.32
N ALA A 41 0.61 -6.19 -11.62
CA ALA A 41 1.25 -5.01 -12.19
C ALA A 41 0.78 -3.71 -11.48
N THR A 42 -0.48 -3.65 -11.06
CA THR A 42 -0.99 -2.49 -10.30
C THR A 42 -0.51 -2.43 -8.84
N LEU A 43 -0.09 -3.56 -8.27
CA LEU A 43 0.40 -3.68 -6.90
C LEU A 43 1.93 -3.49 -6.82
N ASN A 44 2.66 -3.91 -7.85
CA ASN A 44 4.10 -3.71 -7.97
C ASN A 44 4.42 -2.36 -8.65
N SER A 45 3.99 -1.27 -8.03
CA SER A 45 4.09 0.09 -8.56
C SER A 45 4.47 1.08 -7.46
N ASP A 46 5.29 2.08 -7.79
CA ASP A 46 5.61 3.21 -6.91
C ASP A 46 4.56 4.33 -6.99
N THR A 47 3.72 4.24 -8.01
CA THR A 47 2.64 5.17 -8.29
C THR A 47 1.33 4.58 -7.80
N SER A 48 0.63 5.34 -6.96
CA SER A 48 -0.68 4.91 -6.48
C SER A 48 -1.72 4.96 -7.59
N ARG A 49 -2.64 4.00 -7.56
CA ARG A 49 -3.90 4.07 -8.31
C ARG A 49 -4.68 5.33 -7.89
N PRO A 50 -5.40 6.00 -8.81
CA PRO A 50 -6.22 7.15 -8.47
C PRO A 50 -7.20 6.83 -7.34
N PHE A 51 -7.44 7.80 -6.46
CA PHE A 51 -8.43 7.71 -5.39
C PHE A 51 -9.13 9.06 -5.21
N ALA A 52 -10.37 9.02 -4.73
CA ALA A 52 -11.12 10.24 -4.43
C ALA A 52 -10.42 11.04 -3.32
N LYS A 53 -10.48 12.37 -3.42
CA LYS A 53 -9.87 13.24 -2.41
C LYS A 53 -10.51 12.94 -1.03
N PRO A 54 -9.70 12.66 0.01
CA PRO A 54 -10.20 12.44 1.36
C PRO A 54 -10.96 13.66 1.89
N LYS A 55 -12.06 13.45 2.61
CA LYS A 55 -12.81 14.55 3.25
C LYS A 55 -11.95 15.32 4.25
N SER A 56 -11.05 14.64 4.94
CA SER A 56 -10.09 15.23 5.88
C SER A 56 -8.96 16.01 5.20
N GLY A 57 -8.80 15.86 3.88
CA GLY A 57 -7.65 16.38 3.12
C GLY A 57 -6.31 15.74 3.52
N ARG A 58 -6.34 14.63 4.25
CA ARG A 58 -5.15 13.93 4.75
C ARG A 58 -5.14 12.48 4.28
N ILE A 59 -3.95 11.96 4.04
CA ILE A 59 -3.69 10.53 3.85
C ILE A 59 -2.59 10.09 4.80
N ALA A 60 -2.64 8.85 5.24
CA ALA A 60 -1.51 8.22 5.91
C ALA A 60 -0.80 7.25 4.96
N VAL A 61 0.52 7.34 4.92
CA VAL A 61 1.37 6.41 4.18
C VAL A 61 2.25 5.70 5.19
N LYS A 62 2.08 4.38 5.26
CA LYS A 62 2.93 3.48 6.03
C LYS A 62 3.82 2.71 5.06
N VAL A 63 5.11 2.70 5.34
CA VAL A 63 6.14 1.98 4.60
C VAL A 63 6.74 0.94 5.54
N ILE A 64 6.86 -0.28 5.07
CA ILE A 64 7.46 -1.39 5.81
C ILE A 64 8.62 -1.91 4.98
N ASN A 65 9.82 -1.96 5.57
CA ASN A 65 10.99 -2.51 4.89
C ASN A 65 11.04 -4.05 5.00
N HIS A 66 12.03 -4.66 4.36
CA HIS A 66 12.21 -6.13 4.38
C HIS A 66 12.66 -6.69 5.73
N LEU A 67 13.11 -5.85 6.68
CA LEU A 67 13.44 -6.23 8.05
C LEU A 67 12.22 -6.19 8.98
N GLY A 68 11.08 -5.66 8.49
CA GLY A 68 9.87 -5.44 9.27
C GLY A 68 9.84 -4.09 9.99
N ASP A 69 10.80 -3.20 9.75
CA ASP A 69 10.75 -1.84 10.29
C ASP A 69 9.62 -1.07 9.62
N GLU A 70 8.83 -0.39 10.44
CA GLU A 70 7.67 0.36 9.99
C GLU A 70 7.89 1.86 10.20
N VAL A 71 7.68 2.64 9.14
CA VAL A 71 7.64 4.10 9.19
C VAL A 71 6.30 4.57 8.66
N MET A 72 5.67 5.49 9.38
CA MET A 72 4.41 6.09 8.96
C MET A 72 4.52 7.61 8.91
N LYS A 73 3.93 8.20 7.87
CA LYS A 73 3.85 9.65 7.69
C LYS A 73 2.48 10.05 7.20
N VAL A 74 1.95 11.14 7.75
CA VAL A 74 0.70 11.76 7.32
C VAL A 74 1.02 12.88 6.34
N PHE A 75 0.31 12.91 5.22
CA PHE A 75 0.44 13.93 4.19
C PHE A 75 -0.87 14.66 4.01
N ARG A 76 -0.80 15.97 3.72
CA ARG A 76 -1.94 16.74 3.23
C ARG A 76 -1.98 16.63 1.70
N VAL A 77 -3.17 16.39 1.16
CA VAL A 77 -3.42 16.30 -0.28
C VAL A 77 -4.32 17.45 -0.73
N ALA A 78 -3.84 18.20 -1.73
CA ALA A 78 -4.50 19.38 -2.28
C ALA A 78 -5.54 19.02 -3.33
#